data_AF-A0A0C3QZN4-F1
#
_entry.id   AF-A0A0C3QZN4-F1
#
_cell.length_a   1.000
_cell.length_b   1.000
_cell.length_c   1.000
_cell.angle_alpha   90.00
_cell.angle_beta   90.00
_cell.angle_gamma   90.00
#
_symmetry.space_group_name_H-M   'P 1'
#
loop_
_entity.id
_entity.type
_entity.pdbx_description
1 polymer ?
#
loop_
_entity_poly.entity_id
_entity_poly.type
_entity_poly.pdbx_seq_one_letter_code
_entity_poly.pdbx_strand_id
1 'polypeptide(L)'
;MANALWLQNFIAVYSDLGTENLEGLRQIYHPDVVFCDPLHRVEGLDSLLGYFQGLYHQVISCDFTIASVLEHQGEAAVYWTMTFRHKQLNGCQPIEVEGHSQLRAKDNKVIYHRDYFDVGAMLYEQLPLLGSLIRAVKRRAVR
;
A
#
# COMPACT_ATOMS: atom_id res chain seq x y z
N MET A 1 -2.94 7.04 -24.19
CA MET A 1 -3.93 5.94 -24.27
C MET A 1 -4.60 5.88 -22.92
N ALA A 2 -5.92 5.72 -22.85
CA ALA A 2 -6.59 5.54 -21.56
C ALA A 2 -6.21 4.16 -21.00
N ASN A 3 -5.90 4.08 -19.71
CA ASN A 3 -5.57 2.81 -19.03
C ASN A 3 -6.73 1.81 -19.16
N ALA A 4 -6.47 0.51 -19.02
CA ALA A 4 -7.53 -0.48 -18.92
C ALA A 4 -8.53 -0.19 -17.78
N LEU A 5 -9.80 -0.59 -17.95
CA LEU A 5 -10.88 -0.27 -17.00
C LEU A 5 -10.60 -0.76 -15.57
N TRP A 6 -10.11 -1.98 -15.42
CA TRP A 6 -9.74 -2.54 -14.10
C TRP A 6 -8.72 -1.64 -13.36
N LEU A 7 -7.78 -1.04 -14.10
CA LEU A 7 -6.72 -0.22 -13.53
C LEU A 7 -7.22 1.19 -13.20
N GLN A 8 -8.11 1.75 -14.03
CA GLN A 8 -8.80 3.00 -13.70
C GLN A 8 -9.61 2.84 -12.41
N ASN A 9 -10.36 1.74 -12.29
CA ASN A 9 -11.13 1.45 -11.08
C ASN A 9 -10.22 1.24 -9.86
N PHE A 10 -9.11 0.52 -10.03
CA PHE A 10 -8.11 0.34 -8.98
C PHE A 10 -7.58 1.70 -8.49
N ILE A 11 -7.13 2.56 -9.40
CA ILE A 11 -6.59 3.89 -9.05
C ILE A 11 -7.66 4.75 -8.37
N ALA A 12 -8.88 4.75 -8.90
CA ALA A 12 -9.98 5.54 -8.34
C ALA A 12 -10.32 5.08 -6.92
N VAL A 13 -10.44 3.77 -6.70
CA VAL A 13 -10.69 3.22 -5.37
C VAL A 13 -9.54 3.53 -4.43
N TYR A 14 -8.27 3.30 -4.81
CA TYR A 14 -7.11 3.58 -3.95
C TYR A 14 -6.88 5.07 -3.65
N SER A 15 -7.27 5.96 -4.57
CA SER A 15 -7.19 7.41 -4.34
C SER A 15 -8.29 7.91 -3.39
N ASP A 16 -9.41 7.19 -3.30
CA ASP A 16 -10.53 7.46 -2.39
C ASP A 16 -10.54 6.52 -1.16
N LEU A 17 -9.52 5.68 -1.03
CA LEU A 17 -9.46 4.62 -0.02
C LEU A 17 -9.10 5.20 1.35
N GLY A 18 -10.10 5.77 2.01
CA GLY A 18 -10.05 6.08 3.44
C GLY A 18 -10.32 4.86 4.31
N THR A 19 -10.23 5.04 5.63
CA THR A 19 -10.52 4.00 6.65
C THR A 19 -11.96 3.47 6.60
N GLU A 20 -12.85 4.13 5.87
CA GLU A 20 -14.29 3.81 5.82
C GLU A 20 -14.74 3.16 4.51
N ASN A 21 -13.89 3.09 3.47
CA ASN A 21 -14.32 2.68 2.12
C ASN A 21 -13.83 1.27 1.70
N LEU A 22 -13.86 0.32 2.63
CA LEU A 22 -13.46 -1.08 2.38
C LEU A 22 -14.36 -1.81 1.37
N GLU A 23 -15.60 -1.36 1.17
CA GLU A 23 -16.52 -1.93 0.18
C GLU A 23 -16.02 -1.73 -1.26
N GLY A 24 -15.29 -0.65 -1.54
CA GLY A 24 -14.65 -0.42 -2.84
C GLY A 24 -13.67 -1.54 -3.21
N LEU A 25 -13.03 -2.18 -2.23
CA LEU A 25 -12.09 -3.28 -2.47
C LEU A 25 -12.75 -4.49 -3.12
N ARG A 26 -14.01 -4.80 -2.78
CA ARG A 26 -14.78 -5.91 -3.38
C ARG A 26 -15.01 -5.71 -4.88
N GLN A 27 -15.07 -4.45 -5.32
CA GLN A 27 -15.32 -4.10 -6.71
C GLN A 27 -14.07 -4.31 -7.57
N ILE A 28 -12.89 -4.02 -7.01
CA ILE A 28 -11.62 -4.06 -7.75
C ILE A 28 -10.87 -5.38 -7.66
N TYR A 29 -11.08 -6.18 -6.61
CA TYR A 29 -10.36 -7.44 -6.40
C TYR A 29 -11.14 -8.67 -6.85
N HIS A 30 -10.40 -9.60 -7.45
CA HIS A 30 -10.88 -10.94 -7.80
C HIS A 30 -11.09 -11.78 -6.52
N PRO A 31 -12.08 -12.69 -6.47
CA PRO A 31 -12.29 -13.57 -5.31
C PRO A 31 -11.04 -14.35 -4.89
N ASP A 32 -10.26 -14.84 -5.86
CA ASP A 32 -9.01 -15.58 -5.65
C ASP A 32 -7.76 -14.68 -5.66
N VAL A 33 -7.87 -13.42 -5.24
CA VAL A 33 -6.74 -12.48 -5.21
C VAL A 33 -5.59 -13.00 -4.34
N VAL A 34 -4.36 -12.83 -4.81
CA VAL A 34 -3.14 -12.98 -4.00
C VAL A 34 -2.56 -11.59 -3.75
N PHE A 35 -2.58 -11.17 -2.49
CA PHE A 35 -1.97 -9.94 -2.02
C PHE A 35 -0.66 -10.22 -1.29
N CYS A 36 0.37 -9.42 -1.53
CA CYS A 36 1.67 -9.53 -0.87
C CYS A 36 2.21 -8.14 -0.57
N ASP A 37 2.61 -7.87 0.66
CA ASP A 37 3.46 -6.73 1.00
C ASP A 37 4.75 -7.26 1.65
N PRO A 38 5.70 -6.39 2.07
CA PRO A 38 6.92 -6.84 2.73
C PRO A 38 6.70 -7.58 4.07
N LEU A 39 5.52 -7.51 4.67
CA LEU A 39 5.19 -8.08 5.98
C LEU A 39 4.30 -9.33 5.89
N HIS A 40 3.36 -9.36 4.95
CA HIS A 40 2.30 -10.34 4.89
C HIS A 40 2.04 -10.82 3.45
N ARG A 41 1.56 -12.06 3.37
CA ARG A 41 0.96 -12.63 2.17
C ARG A 41 -0.45 -13.10 2.52
N VAL A 42 -1.42 -12.65 1.74
CA VAL A 42 -2.85 -12.93 1.95
C VAL A 42 -3.43 -13.49 0.67
N GLU A 43 -4.24 -14.53 0.79
CA GLU A 43 -4.91 -15.19 -0.33
C GLU A 43 -6.42 -15.17 -0.11
N GLY A 44 -7.17 -14.80 -1.14
CA GLY A 44 -8.62 -14.72 -1.12
C GLY A 44 -9.14 -13.34 -0.68
N LEU A 45 -10.25 -12.94 -1.28
CA LEU A 45 -10.86 -11.63 -1.05
C LEU A 45 -11.29 -11.42 0.40
N ASP A 46 -11.95 -12.40 1.02
CA ASP A 46 -12.44 -12.24 2.40
C ASP A 46 -11.30 -12.10 3.41
N SER A 47 -10.21 -12.84 3.23
CA SER A 47 -9.00 -12.69 4.03
C SER A 47 -8.33 -11.34 3.81
N LEU A 48 -8.31 -10.86 2.56
CA LEU A 48 -7.78 -9.53 2.23
C LEU A 48 -8.57 -8.42 2.93
N LEU A 49 -9.90 -8.49 2.93
CA LEU A 49 -10.74 -7.51 3.61
C LEU A 49 -10.53 -7.51 5.12
N GLY A 50 -10.42 -8.70 5.74
CA GLY A 50 -10.10 -8.83 7.15
C GLY A 50 -8.72 -8.26 7.49
N TYR A 51 -7.74 -8.47 6.63
CA TYR A 51 -6.40 -7.89 6.76
C TYR A 51 -6.43 -6.36 6.73
N PHE A 52 -7.07 -5.76 5.72
CA PHE A 52 -7.20 -4.31 5.63
C PHE A 52 -7.99 -3.71 6.80
N GLN A 53 -9.04 -4.37 7.27
CA GLN A 53 -9.80 -3.93 8.44
C GLN A 53 -8.92 -3.86 9.71
N GLY A 54 -8.04 -4.86 9.91
CA GLY A 54 -7.08 -4.86 11.00
C GLY A 54 -6.03 -3.76 10.88
N LEU A 55 -5.51 -3.54 9.66
CA LEU A 55 -4.52 -2.51 9.36
C LEU A 55 -5.08 -1.10 9.60
N TYR A 56 -6.31 -0.82 9.17
CA TYR A 56 -6.93 0.50 9.33
C TYR A 56 -7.35 0.84 10.77
N HIS A 57 -7.61 -0.14 11.63
CA HIS A 57 -8.04 0.14 13.01
C HIS A 57 -7.05 1.01 13.81
N GLN A 58 -5.75 0.91 13.49
CA GLN A 58 -4.68 1.64 14.18
C GLN A 58 -4.20 2.89 13.41
N VAL A 59 -4.66 3.06 12.18
CA VAL A 59 -4.33 4.18 11.29
C VAL A 59 -5.39 5.28 11.45
N ILE A 60 -4.95 6.52 11.63
CA ILE A 60 -5.78 7.73 11.76
C ILE A 60 -6.18 8.24 10.37
N SER A 61 -5.22 8.25 9.44
CA SER A 61 -5.44 8.60 8.03
C SER A 61 -4.41 7.88 7.16
N CYS A 62 -4.76 7.58 5.92
CA CYS A 62 -3.89 6.98 4.92
C CYS A 62 -4.32 7.47 3.56
N ASP A 63 -3.42 8.13 2.85
CA ASP A 63 -3.68 8.73 1.57
C ASP A 63 -2.61 8.27 0.58
N PHE A 64 -3.02 7.89 -0.63
CA PHE A 64 -2.11 7.47 -1.70
C PHE A 64 -2.11 8.52 -2.81
N THR A 65 -0.93 9.07 -3.10
CA THR A 65 -0.71 9.92 -4.28
C THR A 65 -0.07 9.08 -5.37
N ILE A 66 -0.80 8.84 -6.46
CA ILE A 66 -0.29 8.08 -7.61
C ILE A 66 0.61 8.98 -8.46
N ALA A 67 1.90 8.65 -8.55
CA ALA A 67 2.88 9.41 -9.30
C ALA A 67 2.96 8.98 -10.77
N SER A 68 2.91 7.68 -11.06
CA SER A 68 2.93 7.16 -12.42
C SER A 68 2.36 5.75 -12.51
N VAL A 69 1.94 5.38 -13.72
CA VAL A 69 1.32 4.09 -14.00
C VAL A 69 1.88 3.57 -15.33
N LEU A 70 2.37 2.33 -15.30
CA LEU A 70 2.80 1.59 -16.48
C LEU A 70 1.87 0.39 -16.63
N GLU A 71 1.20 0.25 -17.76
CA GLU A 71 0.27 -0.85 -18.01
C GLU A 71 0.67 -1.58 -19.31
N HIS A 72 0.67 -2.91 -19.24
CA HIS A 72 0.95 -3.76 -20.38
C HIS A 72 0.27 -5.11 -20.24
N GLN A 73 -0.61 -5.44 -21.20
CA GLN A 73 -1.21 -6.78 -21.34
C GLN A 73 -1.87 -7.32 -20.07
N GLY A 74 -2.58 -6.46 -19.32
CA GLY A 74 -3.25 -6.87 -18.08
C GLY A 74 -2.32 -6.97 -16.86
N GLU A 75 -1.06 -6.56 -16.98
CA GLU A 75 -0.17 -6.27 -15.85
C GLU A 75 0.01 -4.75 -15.72
N ALA A 76 0.22 -4.27 -14.49
CA ALA A 76 0.57 -2.87 -14.27
C ALA A 76 1.60 -2.70 -13.16
N ALA A 77 2.42 -1.67 -13.28
CA ALA A 77 3.21 -1.10 -12.20
C ALA A 77 2.64 0.27 -11.84
N VAL A 78 2.31 0.48 -10.57
CA VAL A 78 1.76 1.73 -10.05
C VAL A 78 2.75 2.30 -9.04
N TYR A 79 3.31 3.46 -9.33
CA TYR A 79 4.23 4.16 -8.43
C TYR A 79 3.46 5.17 -7.61
N TRP A 80 3.67 5.17 -6.30
CA TRP A 80 2.87 5.95 -5.38
C TRP A 80 3.70 6.47 -4.20
N THR A 81 3.19 7.53 -3.59
CA THR A 81 3.60 8.01 -2.28
C THR A 81 2.42 7.82 -1.31
N MET A 82 2.64 7.08 -0.25
CA MET A 82 1.68 6.86 0.83
C MET A 82 1.99 7.83 1.96
N THR A 83 0.99 8.63 2.35
CA THR A 83 1.07 9.48 3.53
C THR A 83 0.09 8.95 4.57
N PHE A 84 0.59 8.50 5.72
CA PHE A 84 -0.29 7.94 6.75
C PHE A 84 0.04 8.47 8.14
N ARG A 85 -0.96 8.41 9.03
CA ARG A 85 -0.84 8.78 10.44
C ARG A 85 -1.24 7.59 11.29
N HIS A 86 -0.43 7.21 12.26
CA HIS A 86 -0.70 6.06 13.12
C HIS A 86 -0.76 6.48 14.59
N LYS A 87 -1.68 5.88 15.37
CA LYS A 87 -1.90 6.25 16.78
C LYS A 87 -0.68 6.05 17.68
N GLN A 88 0.24 5.17 17.27
CA GLN A 88 1.40 4.75 18.09
C GLN A 88 2.76 5.08 17.46
N LEU A 89 2.80 5.71 16.27
CA LEU A 89 4.06 6.01 15.58
C LEU A 89 4.23 7.52 15.38
N ASN A 90 5.49 7.96 15.30
CA ASN A 90 5.89 9.34 14.98
C ASN A 90 5.13 10.44 15.78
N GLY A 91 4.70 10.14 17.01
CA GLY A 91 3.89 11.09 17.80
C GLY A 91 2.61 11.56 17.11
N CYS A 92 1.96 10.68 16.34
CA CYS A 92 0.76 10.96 15.54
C CYS A 92 0.95 11.97 14.39
N GLN A 93 2.21 12.29 14.04
CA GLN A 93 2.55 13.08 12.87
C GLN A 93 2.50 12.24 11.59
N PRO A 94 2.23 12.85 10.42
CA PRO A 94 2.27 12.16 9.13
C PRO A 94 3.63 11.51 8.87
N ILE A 95 3.59 10.34 8.24
CA ILE A 95 4.75 9.59 7.75
C ILE A 95 4.53 9.40 6.25
N GLU A 96 5.54 9.74 5.46
CA GLU A 96 5.54 9.55 4.01
C GLU A 96 6.42 8.36 3.64
N VAL A 97 5.90 7.50 2.76
CA VAL A 97 6.58 6.31 2.28
C VAL A 97 6.40 6.24 0.77
N GLU A 98 7.51 6.20 0.04
CA GLU A 98 7.50 5.94 -1.40
C GLU A 98 7.49 4.43 -1.66
N GLY A 99 6.74 4.03 -2.68
CA GLY A 99 6.60 2.64 -3.04
C GLY A 99 6.05 2.45 -4.44
N HIS A 100 5.88 1.19 -4.79
CA HIS A 100 5.17 0.82 -6.01
C HIS A 100 4.50 -0.54 -5.86
N SER A 101 3.42 -0.72 -6.61
CA SER A 101 2.66 -1.96 -6.66
C SER A 101 2.84 -2.63 -8.01
N GLN A 102 3.06 -3.94 -8.01
CA GLN A 102 2.89 -4.81 -9.17
C GLN A 102 1.49 -5.42 -9.14
N LEU A 103 0.75 -5.24 -10.22
CA LEU A 103 -0.62 -5.70 -10.36
C LEU A 103 -0.76 -6.64 -11.55
N ARG A 104 -1.63 -7.64 -11.43
CA ARG A 104 -2.13 -8.41 -12.58
C ARG A 104 -3.64 -8.52 -12.52
N ALA A 105 -4.26 -8.45 -13.69
CA ALA A 105 -5.69 -8.50 -13.85
C ALA A 105 -6.18 -9.83 -14.41
N LYS A 106 -7.38 -10.23 -13.97
CA LYS A 106 -8.19 -11.30 -14.54
C LYS A 106 -9.65 -10.91 -14.39
N ASP A 107 -10.45 -11.13 -15.43
CA ASP A 107 -11.89 -10.85 -15.42
C ASP A 107 -12.22 -9.38 -15.03
N ASN A 108 -11.40 -8.45 -15.53
CA ASN A 108 -11.45 -7.01 -15.24
C ASN A 108 -11.32 -6.65 -13.74
N LYS A 109 -10.65 -7.51 -12.96
CA LYS A 109 -10.34 -7.32 -11.54
C LYS A 109 -8.88 -7.67 -11.26
N VAL A 110 -8.34 -7.16 -10.16
CA VAL A 110 -6.99 -7.47 -9.70
C VAL A 110 -6.97 -8.87 -9.08
N ILE A 111 -6.21 -9.79 -9.67
CA ILE A 111 -5.99 -11.15 -9.15
C ILE A 111 -4.64 -11.30 -8.45
N TYR A 112 -3.69 -10.42 -8.76
CA TYR A 112 -2.40 -10.38 -8.07
C TYR A 112 -2.06 -8.95 -7.74
N HIS A 113 -1.67 -8.71 -6.49
CA HIS A 113 -1.18 -7.43 -6.02
C HIS A 113 0.02 -7.65 -5.13
N ARG A 114 1.15 -7.06 -5.50
CA ARG A 114 2.32 -7.00 -4.64
C ARG A 114 2.83 -5.59 -4.43
N ASP A 115 2.98 -5.19 -3.18
CA ASP A 115 3.56 -3.92 -2.78
C ASP A 115 5.06 -4.02 -2.48
N TYR A 116 5.79 -3.01 -2.94
CA TYR A 116 7.22 -2.83 -2.71
C TYR A 116 7.45 -1.45 -2.09
N PHE A 117 7.81 -1.41 -0.81
CA PHE A 117 8.16 -0.19 -0.08
C PHE A 117 9.13 -0.50 1.07
N ASP A 118 9.78 0.54 1.62
CA ASP A 118 10.71 0.40 2.74
C ASP A 118 9.97 0.38 4.09
N VAL A 119 9.83 -0.82 4.68
CA VAL A 119 9.29 -1.00 6.03
C VAL A 119 10.14 -0.29 7.09
N GLY A 120 11.45 -0.18 6.84
CA GLY A 120 12.40 0.67 7.57
C GLY A 120 11.85 2.06 7.82
N ALA A 121 11.55 2.75 6.73
CA ALA A 121 11.03 4.10 6.70
C ALA A 121 9.61 4.20 7.29
N MET A 122 8.77 3.18 7.05
CA MET A 122 7.39 3.12 7.55
C MET A 122 7.30 2.94 9.08
N LEU A 123 8.07 2.02 9.66
CA LEU A 123 7.89 1.58 11.05
C LEU A 123 9.07 1.95 11.94
N TYR A 124 10.26 1.46 11.62
CA TYR A 124 11.37 1.42 12.59
C TYR A 124 11.99 2.80 12.83
N GLU A 125 12.03 3.64 11.81
CA GLU A 125 12.55 5.01 11.92
C GLU A 125 11.62 5.95 12.69
N GLN A 126 10.35 5.55 12.83
CA GLN A 126 9.28 6.32 13.46
C GLN A 126 9.14 6.04 14.96
N LEU A 127 9.93 5.09 15.49
CA LEU A 127 10.02 4.79 16.91
C LEU A 127 11.08 5.67 17.59
N PRO A 128 10.77 6.36 18.69
CA PRO A 128 11.62 7.41 19.26
C PRO A 128 13.03 6.94 19.67
N LEU A 129 13.17 5.71 20.16
CA LEU A 129 14.47 5.16 20.59
C LEU A 129 15.18 4.41 19.45
N LEU A 130 14.48 3.50 18.77
CA LEU A 130 15.04 2.69 17.67
C LEU A 130 15.38 3.52 16.43
N GLY A 131 14.59 4.54 16.11
CA GLY A 131 14.83 5.41 14.96
C GLY A 131 16.10 6.26 15.08
N SER A 132 16.54 6.60 16.30
CA SER A 132 17.82 7.30 16.50
C SER A 132 19.04 6.42 16.19
N LEU A 133 18.96 5.14 16.59
CA LEU A 133 20.00 4.13 16.36
C LEU A 133 20.11 3.76 14.89
N ILE A 134 18.98 3.51 14.22
CA ILE A 134 18.94 3.17 12.78
C ILE A 134 19.48 4.32 11.93
N ARG A 135 19.09 5.57 12.22
CA ARG A 135 19.66 6.75 11.54
C ARG A 135 21.17 6.87 11.73
N ALA A 136 21.70 6.49 12.90
CA ALA A 136 23.15 6.46 13.13
C ALA A 136 23.84 5.35 12.31
N VAL A 137 23.24 4.17 12.18
CA VAL A 137 23.75 3.06 11.36
C VAL A 137 23.74 3.42 9.87
N LYS A 138 22.62 3.94 9.33
CA LYS A 138 22.53 4.40 7.93
C LYS A 138 23.61 5.44 7.61
N ARG A 139 23.82 6.43 8.49
CA ARG A 139 24.90 7.43 8.34
C ARG A 139 26.30 6.84 8.30
N ARG A 140 26.53 5.69 8.93
CA ARG A 140 27.84 5.01 8.97
C ARG A 140 28.07 4.11 7.75
N ALA A 141 27.01 3.56 7.17
CA ALA A 141 27.08 2.71 5.97
C ALA A 141 27.31 3.51 4.67
N VAL A 142 26.95 4.80 4.66
CA VAL A 142 27.17 5.73 3.52
C VAL A 142 28.56 6.41 3.60
N ARG A 143 29.42 6.01 4.54
CA ARG A 143 30.80 6.49 4.66
C ARG A 143 31.81 5.55 4.03
#